data_AF-A0A4R4E2L1-F1
#
_entry.id   AF-A0A4R4E2L1-F1
#
_cell.length_a   1.000
_cell.length_b   1.000
_cell.length_c   1.000
_cell.angle_alpha   90.00
_cell.angle_beta   90.00
_cell.angle_gamma   90.00
#
_symmetry.space_group_name_H-M   'P 1'
#
loop_
_entity.id
_entity.type
_entity.pdbx_description
1 polymer ?
#
loop_
_entity_poly.entity_id
_entity_poly.type
_entity_poly.pdbx_seq_one_letter_code
_entity_poly.pdbx_strand_id
1 'polypeptide(L)'
;MWLRNVTLVMIVFCLILFAVFGLSGILYDAKTYLWYAIAFFIFGTAYSLSVLFLALLHDILPRGTLLLRWMFLCALIPTSLFSWALWVMAFG
;
A
#
# COMPACT_ATOMS: atom_id res chain seq x y z
N MET A 1 2.07 -19.33 11.67
CA MET A 1 1.05 -18.51 12.37
C MET A 1 1.48 -17.05 12.62
N TRP A 2 2.63 -16.76 13.23
CA TRP A 2 3.07 -15.38 13.51
C TRP A 2 3.16 -14.50 12.26
N LEU A 3 3.78 -15.01 11.19
CA LEU A 3 3.91 -14.32 9.90
C LEU A 3 2.56 -13.96 9.27
N ARG A 4 1.57 -14.86 9.32
CA ARG A 4 0.21 -14.61 8.80
C ARG A 4 -0.47 -13.45 9.53
N ASN A 5 -0.39 -13.41 10.86
CA ASN A 5 -0.98 -12.34 11.66
C ASN A 5 -0.29 -10.99 11.42
N VAL A 6 1.05 -10.98 11.37
CA VAL A 6 1.83 -9.77 11.03
C VAL A 6 1.44 -9.23 9.65
N THR A 7 1.22 -10.11 8.69
CA THR A 7 0.83 -9.74 7.33
C THR A 7 -0.59 -9.15 7.29
N LEU A 8 -1.54 -9.76 8.00
CA LEU A 8 -2.91 -9.26 8.08
C LEU A 8 -2.96 -7.86 8.72
N VAL A 9 -2.21 -7.65 9.80
CA VAL A 9 -2.09 -6.32 10.43
C VAL A 9 -1.45 -5.32 9.48
N MET A 10 -0.42 -5.72 8.73
CA MET A 10 0.24 -4.88 7.73
C MET A 10 -0.67 -4.51 6.55
N ILE A 11 -1.56 -5.39 6.10
CA ILE A 11 -2.57 -5.08 5.08
C ILE A 11 -3.51 -3.99 5.57
N VAL A 12 -4.00 -4.12 6.80
CA VAL A 12 -4.90 -3.12 7.41
C VAL A 12 -4.18 -1.77 7.52
N PHE A 13 -2.91 -1.79 7.95
CA PHE A 13 -2.10 -0.57 8.02
C PHE A 13 -1.88 0.07 6.65
N CYS A 14 -1.63 -0.74 5.62
CA CYS A 14 -1.51 -0.26 4.23
C CYS A 14 -2.83 0.35 3.74
N LEU A 15 -3.97 -0.29 3.97
CA LEU A 15 -5.29 0.25 3.60
C LEU A 15 -5.56 1.59 4.26
N ILE A 16 -5.26 1.72 5.56
CA ILE A 16 -5.40 2.98 6.29
C ILE A 16 -4.49 4.05 5.70
N LEU A 17 -3.22 3.72 5.44
CA LEU A 17 -2.27 4.65 4.81
C LEU A 17 -2.76 5.08 3.43
N PHE A 18 -3.17 4.17 2.55
CA PHE A 18 -3.69 4.51 1.23
C PHE A 18 -4.96 5.37 1.29
N ALA A 19 -5.86 5.11 2.25
CA ALA A 19 -7.05 5.93 2.44
C ALA A 19 -6.71 7.35 2.91
N VAL A 20 -5.83 7.47 3.92
CA VAL A 20 -5.37 8.77 4.43
C VAL A 20 -4.60 9.54 3.36
N PHE A 21 -3.75 8.87 2.59
CA PHE A 21 -2.94 9.45 1.52
C PHE A 21 -3.76 9.87 0.29
N GLY A 22 -4.75 9.07 -0.10
CA GLY A 22 -5.70 9.45 -1.14
C GLY A 22 -6.52 10.67 -0.74
N LEU A 23 -6.96 10.73 0.52
CA LEU A 23 -7.75 11.86 1.03
C LEU A 23 -6.93 13.13 1.19
N SER A 24 -5.67 13.05 1.65
CA SER A 24 -4.83 14.24 1.88
C SER A 24 -4.51 14.98 0.58
N GLY A 25 -4.25 14.26 -0.52
CA GLY A 25 -4.00 14.89 -1.82
C GLY A 25 -5.20 15.66 -2.36
N ILE A 26 -6.41 15.09 -2.22
CA ILE A 26 -7.66 15.73 -2.67
C ILE A 26 -7.99 16.97 -1.82
N LEU A 27 -7.69 16.93 -0.52
CA LEU A 27 -7.94 18.05 0.41
C LEU A 27 -7.08 19.28 0.11
N TYR A 28 -5.85 19.10 -0.38
CA TYR A 28 -4.92 20.20 -0.67
C TYR A 28 -5.10 20.79 -2.07
N ASP A 29 -5.15 19.97 -3.12
CA ASP A 29 -5.45 20.42 -4.49
C ASP A 29 -6.05 19.29 -5.32
N ALA A 30 -7.37 19.29 -5.39
CA ALA A 30 -8.13 18.28 -6.11
C ALA A 30 -7.87 18.28 -7.63
N LYS A 31 -7.44 19.38 -8.27
CA LYS A 31 -7.22 19.37 -9.72
C LYS A 31 -5.92 18.66 -10.09
N THR A 32 -4.89 18.88 -9.29
CA THR A 32 -3.55 18.32 -9.53
C THR A 32 -3.43 16.90 -8.97
N TYR A 33 -4.01 16.63 -7.80
CA TYR A 33 -3.75 15.39 -7.05
C TYR A 33 -4.84 14.33 -7.11
N LEU A 34 -6.01 14.61 -7.71
CA LEU A 34 -7.10 13.62 -7.80
C LEU A 34 -6.70 12.38 -8.61
N TRP A 35 -5.95 12.55 -9.70
CA TRP A 35 -5.46 11.42 -10.49
C TRP A 35 -4.43 10.58 -9.72
N TYR A 36 -3.55 11.22 -8.95
CA TYR A 36 -2.62 10.51 -8.07
C TYR A 36 -3.38 9.77 -6.97
N ALA A 37 -4.36 10.41 -6.32
CA ALA A 37 -5.19 9.80 -5.29
C ALA A 37 -5.95 8.56 -5.81
N ILE A 38 -6.52 8.62 -7.02
CA ILE A 38 -7.17 7.48 -7.67
C ILE A 38 -6.15 6.36 -7.94
N ALA A 39 -4.99 6.68 -8.50
CA ALA A 39 -3.94 5.70 -8.78
C ALA A 39 -3.45 5.01 -7.48
N PHE A 40 -3.23 5.78 -6.41
CA PHE A 40 -2.86 5.25 -5.10
C PHE A 40 -3.96 4.38 -4.49
N PHE A 41 -5.23 4.78 -4.65
CA PHE A 41 -6.36 3.99 -4.15
C PHE A 41 -6.45 2.64 -4.87
N ILE A 42 -6.43 2.65 -6.21
CA ILE A 42 -6.50 1.43 -7.05
C ILE A 42 -5.31 0.51 -6.74
N PHE A 43 -4.09 1.05 -6.71
CA PHE A 43 -2.90 0.28 -6.39
C PHE A 43 -3.00 -0.29 -4.97
N GLY A 44 -3.42 0.52 -4.00
CA GLY A 44 -3.57 0.11 -2.61
C GLY A 44 -4.57 -1.02 -2.42
N THR A 45 -5.71 -0.98 -3.13
CA THR A 45 -6.70 -2.06 -3.10
C THR A 45 -6.16 -3.33 -3.76
N ALA A 46 -5.54 -3.22 -4.94
CA ALA A 46 -4.96 -4.36 -5.66
C ALA A 46 -3.82 -5.03 -4.86
N TYR A 47 -2.96 -4.23 -4.22
CA TYR A 47 -1.91 -4.71 -3.34
C TYR A 47 -2.50 -5.44 -2.13
N SER A 48 -3.48 -4.83 -1.45
CA SER A 48 -4.11 -5.41 -0.26
C SER A 48 -4.80 -6.75 -0.58
N LEU A 49 -5.49 -6.83 -1.71
CA LEU A 49 -6.07 -8.08 -2.22
C LEU A 49 -5.00 -9.14 -2.50
N SER A 50 -3.92 -8.76 -3.17
CA SER A 50 -2.83 -9.66 -3.51
C SER A 50 -2.12 -10.22 -2.27
N VAL A 51 -1.86 -9.38 -1.26
CA VAL A 51 -1.24 -9.81 0.00
C VAL A 51 -2.21 -10.66 0.82
N LEU A 52 -3.51 -10.34 0.82
CA LEU A 52 -4.54 -11.15 1.49
C LEU A 52 -4.60 -12.56 0.88
N PHE A 53 -4.65 -12.65 -0.45
CA PHE A 53 -4.67 -13.92 -1.16
C PHE A 53 -3.39 -14.73 -0.90
N LEU A 54 -2.24 -14.06 -0.91
CA LEU A 54 -0.96 -14.68 -0.60
C LEU A 54 -0.90 -15.16 0.85
N ALA A 55 -1.40 -14.38 1.83
CA ALA A 55 -1.44 -14.76 3.24
C ALA A 55 -2.34 -15.97 3.50
N LEU A 56 -3.45 -16.10 2.77
CA LEU A 56 -4.37 -17.24 2.86
C LEU A 56 -3.79 -18.50 2.23
N LEU A 57 -3.06 -18.36 1.11
CA LEU A 57 -2.51 -19.50 0.37
C LEU A 57 -1.03 -19.81 0.71
N HIS A 58 -0.38 -19.05 1.59
CA HIS A 58 1.06 -19.17 1.83
C HIS A 58 1.48 -20.56 2.35
N ASP A 59 0.58 -21.27 3.03
CA ASP A 59 0.83 -22.63 3.55
C ASP A 59 0.82 -23.69 2.44
N ILE A 60 0.20 -23.39 1.29
CA ILE A 60 0.01 -24.31 0.15
C ILE A 60 1.00 -24.01 -0.99
N LEU A 61 1.45 -22.75 -1.10
CA LEU A 61 2.37 -22.31 -2.13
C LEU A 61 3.83 -22.66 -1.79
N PRO A 62 4.57 -23.32 -2.70
CA PRO A 62 6.01 -23.45 -2.55
C PRO A 62 6.64 -22.05 -2.53
N ARG A 63 7.39 -21.73 -1.46
CA ARG A 63 8.04 -20.43 -1.22
C ARG A 63 7.08 -19.25 -0.89
N GLY A 64 5.87 -19.51 -0.38
CA GLY A 64 4.93 -18.46 0.03
C GLY A 64 5.53 -17.39 0.96
N THR A 65 6.42 -17.78 1.88
CA THR A 65 7.15 -16.87 2.78
C THR A 65 8.11 -15.92 2.07
N LEU A 66 8.75 -16.36 0.98
CA LEU A 66 9.66 -15.52 0.20
C LEU A 66 8.86 -14.48 -0.61
N LEU A 67 7.77 -14.91 -1.23
CA LEU A 67 6.84 -14.03 -1.97
C LEU A 67 6.27 -12.94 -1.06
N LEU A 68 5.94 -13.29 0.19
CA LEU A 68 5.42 -12.36 1.19
C LEU A 68 6.41 -11.23 1.51
N ARG A 69 7.71 -11.57 1.61
CA ARG A 69 8.79 -10.58 1.82
C ARG A 69 8.96 -9.67 0.61
N TRP A 70 8.85 -10.21 -0.60
CA TRP A 70 8.91 -9.41 -1.82
C TRP A 70 7.74 -8.44 -1.95
N MET A 71 6.53 -8.87 -1.59
CA MET A 71 5.37 -7.97 -1.56
C MET A 71 5.60 -6.82 -0.58
N PHE A 72 6.20 -7.09 0.58
CA PHE A 72 6.57 -6.05 1.54
C PHE A 72 7.52 -5.01 0.95
N LEU A 73 8.55 -5.44 0.22
CA LEU A 73 9.48 -4.54 -0.47
C LEU A 73 8.75 -3.74 -1.56
N CYS A 74 7.84 -4.35 -2.31
CA CYS A 74 7.06 -3.66 -3.33
C CYS A 74 6.16 -2.57 -2.74
N ALA A 75 5.72 -2.68 -1.49
CA ALA A 75 4.96 -1.62 -0.82
C ALA A 75 5.80 -0.37 -0.50
N LEU A 76 7.13 -0.49 -0.34
CA LEU A 76 7.99 0.66 -0.05
C LEU A 76 8.05 1.66 -1.22
N ILE A 77 7.90 1.18 -2.46
CA ILE A 77 7.97 2.00 -3.68
C ILE A 77 6.83 3.05 -3.71
N PRO A 78 5.54 2.69 -3.60
CA PRO A 78 4.47 3.68 -3.55
C PRO A 78 4.54 4.54 -2.28
N THR A 79 4.96 4.00 -1.13
CA THR A 79 5.10 4.80 0.10
C THR A 79 6.16 5.89 -0.03
N SER A 80 7.30 5.59 -0.67
CA SER A 80 8.37 6.56 -0.91
C SER A 80 8.01 7.61 -1.96
N LEU A 81 7.40 7.20 -3.09
CA LEU A 81 6.86 8.12 -4.10
C LEU A 81 5.83 9.09 -3.51
N PHE A 82 4.97 8.60 -2.61
CA PHE A 82 3.97 9.45 -1.97
C PHE A 82 4.60 10.40 -0.92
N SER A 83 5.53 9.91 -0.12
CA SER A 83 6.27 10.74 0.85
C SER A 83 7.01 11.88 0.13
N TRP A 84 7.55 11.60 -1.05
CA TRP A 84 8.12 12.61 -1.93
C TRP A 84 7.06 13.62 -2.40
N ALA A 85 5.90 13.15 -2.88
CA ALA A 85 4.82 14.04 -3.31
C ALA A 85 4.31 14.96 -2.17
N LEU A 86 4.19 14.44 -0.94
CA LEU A 86 3.87 15.24 0.24
C LEU A 86 4.95 16.27 0.57
N TRP A 87 6.23 15.87 0.48
CA TRP A 87 7.33 16.80 0.70
C TRP A 87 7.30 17.95 -0.31
N VAL A 88 7.03 17.64 -1.59
CA VAL A 88 6.82 18.67 -2.63
C VAL A 88 5.62 19.56 -2.30
N MET A 89 4.50 19.02 -1.83
CA MET A 89 3.35 19.85 -1.41
C MET A 89 3.65 20.75 -0.20
N ALA A 90 4.48 20.29 0.73
CA ALA A 90 4.74 20.99 1.99
C ALA A 90 5.80 22.10 1.84
N PHE A 91 6.73 21.97 0.90
CA PHE A 91 7.90 22.85 0.75
C PHE A 91 8.12 23.43 -0.65
N GLY A 92 7.37 22.98 -1.66
CA GLY A 92 7.40 23.50 -3.03
C GLY A 92 6.26 24.46 -3.31
#